data_AF-A0A925W6M6-F1
#
_entry.id   AF-A0A925W6M6-F1
#
_cell.length_a   1.000
_cell.length_b   1.000
_cell.length_c   1.000
_cell.angle_alpha   90.00
_cell.angle_beta   90.00
_cell.angle_gamma   90.00
#
_symmetry.space_group_name_H-M   'P 1'
#
loop_
_entity.id
_entity.type
_entity.pdbx_description
1 polymer ?
#
loop_
_entity_poly.entity_id
_entity_poly.type
_entity_poly.pdbx_seq_one_letter_code
_entity_poly.pdbx_strand_id
1 'polypeptide(L)'
;LVTVVLATFPLTATTVPGAAAALFVLGGAGWTTNAPVQSRLIALAPAESALLLSLNASAIYLGIGLSGLVGGALIGLVGVTVMPVVAAGISLAAIVLLWPGMRARVG
;
A
#
# COMPACT_ATOMS: atom_id res chain seq x y z
N LEU A 1 7.35 -3.45 -4.54
CA LEU A 1 8.35 -2.82 -3.65
C LEU A 1 7.84 -2.75 -2.21
N VAL A 2 6.69 -2.13 -1.94
CA VAL A 2 6.07 -2.09 -0.59
C VAL A 2 5.97 -3.48 0.05
N THR A 3 5.43 -4.47 -0.67
CA THR A 3 5.31 -5.86 -0.21
C THR A 3 6.65 -6.46 0.22
N VAL A 4 7.71 -6.22 -0.56
CA VAL A 4 9.04 -6.77 -0.30
C VAL A 4 9.63 -6.13 0.96
N VAL A 5 9.54 -4.80 1.08
CA VAL A 5 10.04 -4.07 2.25
C VAL A 5 9.34 -4.51 3.53
N LEU A 6 8.02 -4.71 3.47
CA LEU A 6 7.25 -5.20 4.62
C LEU A 6 7.60 -6.64 4.98
N ALA A 7 7.80 -7.51 3.98
CA ALA A 7 8.18 -8.91 4.20
C ALA A 7 9.59 -9.04 4.79
N THR A 8 10.53 -8.19 4.38
CA THR A 8 11.91 -8.19 4.90
C THR A 8 12.09 -7.31 6.13
N PHE A 9 11.07 -6.55 6.53
CA PHE A 9 11.14 -5.61 7.66
C PHE A 9 11.67 -6.24 8.96
N PRO A 10 11.26 -7.47 9.37
CA PRO A 10 11.80 -8.10 10.57
C PRO A 10 13.32 -8.34 10.51
N LEU A 11 13.88 -8.49 9.31
CA LEU A 11 15.31 -8.68 9.10
C LEU A 11 16.05 -7.33 9.06
N THR A 12 15.46 -6.33 8.41
CA THR A 12 16.07 -5.00 8.27
C THR A 12 15.98 -4.17 9.55
N ALA A 13 14.95 -4.39 10.38
CA ALA A 13 14.72 -3.66 11.62
C ALA A 13 15.58 -4.15 12.80
N THR A 14 16.56 -5.02 12.56
CA THR A 14 17.53 -5.49 13.57
C THR A 14 18.59 -4.45 13.93
N THR A 15 18.77 -3.42 13.09
CA THR A 15 19.71 -2.32 13.31
C THR A 15 19.05 -0.98 12.96
N VAL A 16 19.51 0.11 13.59
CA VAL A 16 19.00 1.46 13.30
C VAL A 16 19.18 1.85 11.83
N PRO A 17 20.35 1.65 11.18
CA PRO A 17 20.50 1.97 9.77
C PRO A 17 19.61 1.12 8.85
N GLY A 18 19.43 -0.17 9.16
CA GLY A 18 18.56 -1.05 8.38
C GLY A 18 17.08 -0.65 8.49
N ALA A 19 16.62 -0.28 9.69
CA ALA A 19 15.28 0.25 9.90
C ALA A 19 15.07 1.58 9.15
N ALA A 20 16.05 2.49 9.23
CA ALA A 20 15.99 3.78 8.53
C ALA A 20 15.91 3.59 7.01
N ALA A 21 16.71 2.69 6.43
CA ALA A 21 16.65 2.38 5.01
C ALA A 21 15.29 1.77 4.62
N ALA A 22 14.78 0.82 5.39
CA ALA A 22 13.47 0.20 5.12
C ALA A 22 12.33 1.22 5.19
N LEU A 23 12.31 2.10 6.20
CA LEU A 23 11.30 3.15 6.35
C LEU A 23 11.42 4.22 5.27
N PHE A 24 12.64 4.58 4.85
CA PHE A 24 12.85 5.50 3.74
C PHE A 24 12.25 4.95 2.45
N VAL A 25 12.52 3.67 2.14
CA VAL A 25 11.98 3.00 0.95
C VAL A 25 10.46 2.86 1.06
N LEU A 26 9.93 2.50 2.24
CA LEU A 26 8.49 2.42 2.49
C LEU A 26 7.80 3.77 2.25
N GLY A 27 8.35 4.85 2.81
CA GLY A 27 7.85 6.21 2.63
C GLY A 27 7.88 6.63 1.17
N GLY A 28 9.04 6.52 0.51
CA GLY A 28 9.20 6.86 -0.90
C GLY A 28 8.21 6.10 -1.80
N ALA A 29 8.05 4.80 -1.59
CA ALA A 29 7.13 3.99 -2.37
C ALA A 29 5.66 4.33 -2.11
N GLY A 30 5.28 4.64 -0.87
CA GLY A 30 3.93 5.06 -0.54
C GLY A 30 3.51 6.33 -1.28
N TRP A 31 4.37 7.35 -1.26
CA TRP A 31 4.04 8.66 -1.85
C TRP A 31 4.16 8.70 -3.38
N THR A 32 5.13 7.98 -3.95
CA THR A 32 5.37 8.01 -5.41
C THR A 32 4.27 7.34 -6.23
N THR A 33 3.41 6.52 -5.63
CA THR A 33 2.31 5.85 -6.35
C THR A 33 1.09 6.75 -6.58
N ASN A 34 0.84 7.73 -5.71
CA ASN A 34 -0.38 8.55 -5.78
C ASN A 34 -0.41 9.44 -7.04
N ALA A 35 0.68 10.14 -7.34
CA ALA A 35 0.72 11.06 -8.47
C ALA A 35 0.49 10.37 -9.85
N PRO A 36 1.15 9.22 -10.15
CA PRO A 36 0.85 8.46 -11.36
C PRO A 36 -0.56 7.88 -11.42
N VAL A 37 -1.15 7.50 -10.27
CA VAL A 37 -2.54 6.98 -10.23
C VAL A 37 -3.52 8.10 -10.54
N GLN A 38 -3.36 9.27 -9.93
CA GLN A 38 -4.23 10.43 -10.16
C GLN A 38 -4.15 10.92 -11.61
N SER A 39 -2.94 11.02 -12.19
CA SER A 39 -2.80 11.41 -13.60
C SER A 39 -3.46 10.41 -14.56
N ARG A 40 -3.38 9.11 -14.27
CA ARG A 40 -4.07 8.07 -15.04
C ARG A 40 -5.58 8.16 -14.91
N LEU A 41 -6.13 8.40 -13.73
CA LEU A 41 -7.57 8.55 -13.53
C LEU A 41 -8.12 9.72 -14.36
N ILE A 42 -7.41 10.86 -14.34
CA ILE A 42 -7.77 12.03 -15.16
C ILE A 42 -7.71 11.69 -16.65
N ALA A 43 -6.67 10.98 -17.11
CA ALA A 43 -6.55 10.59 -18.51
C ALA A 43 -7.61 9.58 -18.97
N LEU A 44 -8.10 8.73 -18.07
CA LEU A 44 -9.13 7.71 -18.37
C LEU A 44 -10.53 8.32 -18.56
N ALA A 45 -10.88 9.34 -17.78
CA ALA A 45 -12.13 10.08 -17.96
C ALA A 45 -11.95 11.56 -17.62
N PRO A 46 -11.49 12.38 -18.59
CA PRO A 46 -11.21 13.80 -18.34
C PRO A 46 -12.44 14.58 -17.86
N ALA A 47 -13.61 14.28 -18.44
CA ALA A 47 -14.89 14.92 -18.08
C ALA A 47 -15.34 14.61 -16.65
N GLU A 48 -15.05 13.41 -16.15
CA GLU A 48 -15.44 12.93 -14.81
C GLU A 48 -14.25 12.91 -13.83
N SER A 49 -13.19 13.66 -14.14
CA SER A 49 -11.93 13.64 -13.39
C SER A 49 -12.12 13.98 -11.92
N ALA A 50 -12.96 14.97 -11.59
CA ALA A 50 -13.28 15.33 -10.21
C ALA A 50 -13.95 14.18 -9.44
N LEU A 51 -14.86 13.43 -10.08
CA LEU A 51 -15.53 12.27 -9.48
C LEU A 51 -14.54 11.11 -9.28
N LEU A 52 -13.70 10.82 -10.27
CA LEU A 52 -12.68 9.76 -10.13
C LEU A 52 -11.66 10.07 -9.04
N LEU A 53 -11.24 11.33 -8.92
CA LEU A 53 -10.32 11.75 -7.86
C LEU A 53 -10.96 11.68 -6.47
N SER A 54 -12.25 12.05 -6.34
CA SER A 54 -12.95 11.94 -5.06
C SER A 54 -13.17 10.49 -4.62
N LEU A 55 -13.46 9.58 -5.57
CA LEU A 55 -13.53 8.14 -5.32
C LEU A 55 -12.17 7.56 -4.92
N ASN A 56 -11.09 7.98 -5.59
CA ASN A 56 -9.73 7.57 -5.22
C ASN A 56 -9.37 8.01 -3.80
N ALA A 57 -9.63 9.27 -3.45
CA ALA A 57 -9.41 9.77 -2.09
C ALA A 57 -10.24 9.00 -1.05
N SER A 58 -11.50 8.71 -1.37
CA SER A 58 -12.38 7.92 -0.50
C SER A 58 -11.84 6.51 -0.26
N ALA A 59 -11.33 5.83 -1.29
CA ALA A 59 -10.70 4.53 -1.15
C ALA A 59 -9.44 4.57 -0.27
N ILE A 60 -8.60 5.60 -0.42
CA ILE A 60 -7.42 5.82 0.43
C ILE A 60 -7.82 6.00 1.89
N TYR A 61 -8.76 6.92 2.15
CA TYR A 61 -9.19 7.22 3.52
C TYR A 61 -9.94 6.05 4.17
N LEU A 62 -10.74 5.30 3.40
CA LEU A 62 -11.35 4.06 3.86
C LEU A 62 -10.28 3.05 4.26
N GLY A 63 -9.25 2.87 3.43
CA GLY A 63 -8.11 2.01 3.74
C GLY A 63 -7.38 2.43 5.01
N ILE A 64 -7.10 3.73 5.17
CA ILE A 64 -6.47 4.29 6.39
C ILE A 64 -7.35 4.02 7.63
N GLY A 65 -8.65 4.27 7.56
CA GLY A 65 -9.57 4.02 8.66
C GLY A 65 -9.64 2.55 9.06
N LEU A 66 -9.80 1.66 8.07
CA LEU A 66 -9.83 0.21 8.29
C LEU A 66 -8.49 -0.31 8.84
N SER A 67 -7.37 0.26 8.42
CA SER A 67 -6.04 -0.15 8.90
C SER A 67 -5.87 0.06 10.40
N GLY A 68 -6.46 1.12 10.98
CA GLY A 68 -6.41 1.36 12.42
C GLY A 68 -7.17 0.30 13.22
N LEU A 69 -8.38 -0.06 12.75
CA LEU A 69 -9.20 -1.10 13.38
C LEU A 69 -8.53 -2.48 13.28
N VAL A 70 -8.13 -2.86 12.07
CA VAL A 70 -7.50 -4.16 11.80
C VAL A 70 -6.14 -4.25 12.50
N GLY A 71 -5.31 -3.22 12.39
CA GLY A 71 -4.00 -3.16 13.03
C GLY A 71 -4.09 -3.21 14.56
N GLY A 72 -4.99 -2.43 15.16
CA GLY A 72 -5.19 -2.44 16.62
C GLY A 72 -5.64 -3.80 17.14
N ALA A 73 -6.62 -4.42 16.48
CA ALA A 73 -7.08 -5.77 16.82
C ALA A 73 -5.95 -6.81 16.69
N LEU A 74 -5.19 -6.77 15.60
CA LEU A 74 -4.12 -7.73 15.37
C LEU A 74 -2.94 -7.55 16.35
N ILE A 75 -2.59 -6.31 16.72
CA ILE A 75 -1.56 -6.07 17.74
C ILE A 75 -1.95 -6.73 19.06
N GLY A 76 -3.23 -6.67 19.45
CA GLY A 76 -3.74 -7.33 20.64
C GLY A 76 -3.72 -8.87 20.58
N LEU A 77 -3.82 -9.46 19.39
CA LEU A 77 -3.90 -10.92 19.19
C LEU A 77 -2.53 -11.58 18.95
N VAL A 78 -1.69 -10.99 18.10
CA VAL A 78 -0.44 -11.61 17.61
C VAL A 78 0.81 -10.77 17.89
N GLY A 79 0.65 -9.61 18.53
CA GLY A 79 1.75 -8.73 18.90
C GLY A 79 2.26 -7.86 17.75
N VAL A 80 3.07 -6.85 18.11
CA VAL A 80 3.58 -5.85 17.16
C VAL A 80 4.65 -6.40 16.20
N THR A 81 5.36 -7.46 16.58
CA THR A 81 6.49 -8.01 15.82
C THR A 81 6.07 -8.68 14.51
N VAL A 82 4.86 -9.24 14.46
CA VAL A 82 4.32 -9.95 13.28
C VAL A 82 3.61 -9.00 12.31
N MET A 83 3.29 -7.77 12.74
CA MET A 83 2.58 -6.75 11.93
C MET A 83 3.17 -6.52 10.53
N PRO A 84 4.49 -6.38 10.35
CA PRO A 84 5.04 -6.13 9.02
C PRO A 84 4.76 -7.27 8.05
N VAL A 85 4.82 -8.52 8.53
CA VAL A 85 4.56 -9.71 7.71
C VAL A 85 3.08 -9.81 7.34
N VAL A 86 2.17 -9.49 8.28
CA VAL A 86 0.73 -9.44 7.98
C VAL A 86 0.42 -8.36 6.94
N ALA A 87 1.00 -7.17 7.11
CA ALA A 87 0.85 -6.08 6.14
C ALA A 87 1.42 -6.46 4.76
N ALA A 88 2.52 -7.22 4.71
CA ALA A 88 3.04 -7.77 3.46
C ALA A 88 2.03 -8.72 2.79
N GLY A 89 1.37 -9.60 3.56
CA GLY A 89 0.31 -10.48 3.06
C GLY A 89 -0.87 -9.72 2.46
N ILE A 90 -1.35 -8.68 3.15
CA ILE A 90 -2.43 -7.81 2.64
C ILE A 90 -2.00 -7.09 1.37
N SER A 91 -0.78 -6.54 1.34
CA SER A 91 -0.21 -5.88 0.16
C SER A 91 -0.09 -6.85 -1.02
N LEU A 92 0.32 -8.10 -0.78
CA LEU A 92 0.40 -9.13 -1.81
C LEU A 92 -0.98 -9.48 -2.37
N ALA A 93 -1.99 -9.63 -1.50
CA ALA A 93 -3.37 -9.88 -1.92
C ALA A 93 -3.90 -8.76 -2.83
N ALA A 94 -3.58 -7.50 -2.53
CA ALA A 94 -3.93 -6.37 -3.39
C ALA A 94 -3.26 -6.46 -4.77
N ILE A 95 -1.99 -6.88 -4.84
CA ILE A 95 -1.29 -7.09 -6.13
C ILE A 95 -1.97 -8.21 -6.93
N VAL A 96 -2.32 -9.33 -6.28
CA VAL A 96 -3.02 -10.45 -6.92
C VAL A 96 -4.37 -10.01 -7.46
N LEU A 97 -5.12 -9.19 -6.72
CA LEU A 97 -6.40 -8.65 -7.16
C LEU A 97 -6.27 -7.74 -8.39
N LEU A 98 -5.20 -6.95 -8.46
CA LEU A 98 -4.92 -6.04 -9.59
C LEU A 98 -4.37 -6.77 -10.83
N TRP A 99 -3.83 -7.97 -10.65
CA TRP A 99 -3.14 -8.74 -11.70
C TRP A 99 -3.96 -8.91 -12.99
N PRO A 100 -5.25 -9.32 -12.96
CA PRO A 100 -6.03 -9.49 -14.20
C PRO A 100 -6.16 -8.18 -14.99
N GLY A 101 -6.37 -7.06 -14.30
CA GLY A 101 -6.46 -5.73 -14.91
C GLY A 101 -5.14 -5.22 -15.49
N MET A 102 -4.01 -5.69 -14.98
CA MET A 102 -2.70 -5.41 -15.58
C MET A 102 -2.49 -6.20 -16.87
N ARG A 103 -2.95 -7.45 -16.93
CA ARG A 103 -2.81 -8.31 -18.12
C ARG A 103 -3.65 -7.82 -19.30
N ALA A 104 -4.86 -7.32 -19.05
CA ALA A 104 -5.76 -6.81 -20.08
C ALA A 104 -5.26 -5.53 -20.79
N ARG A 105 -4.18 -4.89 -20.30
CA ARG A 105 -3.59 -3.68 -20.89
C ARG A 105 -2.36 -3.95 -21.77
N VAL A 106 -1.87 -5.19 -21.79
CA VAL A 106 -0.63 -5.59 -22.48
C VAL A 106 -0.90 -6.45 -23.72
N GLY A 107 -2.10 -7.05 -23.84
CA GLY A 107 -2.58 -7.72 -25.05
C GLY A 107 -3.51 -6.82 -25.85
#